data_AF-A0A0N0V300-F1
#
_entry.id   AF-A0A0N0V300-F1
#
_cell.length_a   1.000
_cell.length_b   1.000
_cell.length_c   1.000
_cell.angle_alpha   90.00
_cell.angle_beta   90.00
_cell.angle_gamma   90.00
#
_symmetry.space_group_name_H-M   'P 1'
#
loop_
_entity.id
_entity.type
_entity.pdbx_description
1 polymer ?
#
loop_
_entity_poly.entity_id
_entity_poly.type
_entity_poly.pdbx_seq_one_letter_code
_entity_poly.pdbx_strand_id
1 'polypeptide(L)'
;MNDSFTDFTFERYQKLIIQRTGIIFGDRRRNELKRHVLKTTKIFQLSDIDQLYLQLSANATDSPIWDFFIDTIIVGETYFFREKLLFQALREKILPEIIAHHEKDRSMRIWSAGCSTGEEPYSLAILLDQLLGEDIKNWHIFILATDINKPSLKKGIEGKYRSWSFRQTPKNIISTYFNKSNETYEIRKDIQKRVMFSNLNLNNPVYPSLATCTHAMDLILWRNVAIYFTENVIKDVLKRFYKSLSPLGFFNIGASESCHMESTPFISKAFQGAFIYQKGLPEISSQKPQPKQSLSLKTKSYSLNTSEEIKKSSFPTSQKFSSSKFSQPKLSQPKLSLPKLSLPKLSLIEQAEKYTKEQQFTEAIQAYQSHLSIYHNDAKTWYLLARVHANSGDLENAKKACINAIKNDPLIEEAYYIKGLINEEDGQLAEAIADYKKTLYLDPDFVLAHYHLSTVYQQIQDDTQADRHKNQAIRILSQRQPDDTVPGADELTAGQLLTLLKEMG
;
A
#
# COMPACT_ATOMS: atom_id res chain seq x y z
N MET A 1 1.38 -0.85 -43.97
CA MET A 1 1.22 -1.50 -42.65
C MET A 1 -0.27 -1.65 -42.40
N ASN A 2 -0.71 -2.63 -41.59
CA ASN A 2 -2.14 -2.86 -41.37
C ASN A 2 -2.64 -2.04 -40.17
N ASP A 3 -2.66 -0.72 -40.29
CA ASP A 3 -2.87 0.24 -39.19
C ASP A 3 -4.35 0.36 -38.74
N SER A 4 -5.12 -0.70 -38.99
CA SER A 4 -6.51 -0.87 -38.61
C SER A 4 -6.64 -1.13 -37.12
N PHE A 5 -6.70 -0.05 -36.35
CA PHE A 5 -7.02 -0.06 -34.92
C PHE A 5 -8.53 -0.34 -34.74
N THR A 6 -8.91 -1.60 -34.96
CA THR A 6 -10.29 -2.12 -34.90
C THR A 6 -10.84 -2.13 -33.47
N ASP A 7 -12.14 -2.42 -33.29
CA ASP A 7 -12.73 -2.70 -31.97
C ASP A 7 -11.99 -3.80 -31.21
N PHE A 8 -11.69 -4.93 -31.87
CA PHE A 8 -10.90 -6.01 -31.26
C PHE A 8 -9.50 -5.54 -30.83
N THR A 9 -8.85 -4.73 -31.65
CA THR A 9 -7.54 -4.13 -31.33
C THR A 9 -7.65 -3.17 -30.14
N PHE A 10 -8.67 -2.32 -30.10
CA PHE A 10 -8.91 -1.40 -28.98
C PHE A 10 -9.21 -2.15 -27.68
N GLU A 11 -10.13 -3.12 -27.71
CA GLU A 11 -10.53 -3.92 -26.56
C GLU A 11 -9.36 -4.68 -25.94
N ARG A 12 -8.52 -5.36 -26.74
CA ARG A 12 -7.41 -6.14 -26.17
C ARG A 12 -6.38 -5.22 -25.49
N TYR A 13 -6.09 -4.05 -26.08
CA TYR A 13 -5.18 -3.07 -25.47
C TYR A 13 -5.79 -2.47 -24.20
N GLN A 14 -7.07 -2.11 -24.22
CA GLN A 14 -7.81 -1.63 -23.05
C GLN A 14 -7.77 -2.66 -21.91
N LYS A 15 -8.07 -3.94 -22.20
CA LYS A 15 -8.04 -5.04 -21.22
C LYS A 15 -6.64 -5.25 -20.63
N LEU A 16 -5.59 -5.25 -21.46
CA LEU A 16 -4.19 -5.37 -21.02
C LEU A 16 -3.76 -4.19 -20.12
N ILE A 17 -4.14 -2.95 -20.47
CA ILE A 17 -3.79 -1.75 -19.68
C ILE A 17 -4.52 -1.77 -18.33
N ILE A 18 -5.82 -2.07 -18.30
CA ILE A 18 -6.59 -2.21 -17.05
C ILE A 18 -5.97 -3.31 -16.17
N GLN A 19 -5.61 -4.47 -16.74
CA GLN A 19 -4.99 -5.55 -15.98
C GLN A 19 -3.62 -5.17 -15.40
N ARG A 20 -2.78 -4.46 -16.16
CA ARG A 20 -1.39 -4.15 -15.77
C ARG A 20 -1.26 -2.88 -14.92
N THR A 21 -2.13 -1.88 -15.09
CA THR A 21 -2.00 -0.54 -14.46
C THR A 21 -3.28 -0.03 -13.78
N GLY A 22 -4.40 -0.73 -13.92
CA GLY A 22 -5.72 -0.25 -13.47
C GLY A 22 -6.36 0.82 -14.37
N ILE A 23 -5.62 1.41 -15.32
CA ILE A 23 -6.05 2.58 -16.11
C ILE A 23 -7.10 2.21 -17.16
N ILE A 24 -8.24 2.91 -17.17
CA ILE A 24 -9.31 2.75 -18.17
C ILE A 24 -9.21 3.78 -19.31
N PHE A 25 -9.30 3.25 -20.54
CA PHE A 25 -9.56 4.01 -21.76
C PHE A 25 -10.98 3.69 -22.24
N GLY A 26 -11.98 4.48 -21.86
CA GLY A 26 -13.33 4.40 -22.43
C GLY A 26 -13.36 4.87 -23.90
N ASP A 27 -14.38 4.50 -24.67
CA ASP A 27 -14.43 4.71 -26.13
C ASP A 27 -14.17 6.14 -26.62
N ARG A 28 -14.56 7.15 -25.83
CA ARG A 28 -14.27 8.57 -26.13
C ARG A 28 -12.75 8.85 -26.22
N ARG A 29 -11.92 8.07 -25.53
CA ARG A 29 -10.45 8.11 -25.55
C ARG A 29 -9.82 7.09 -26.52
N ARG A 30 -10.59 6.42 -27.38
CA ARG A 30 -10.06 5.46 -28.37
C ARG A 30 -9.02 6.08 -29.32
N ASN A 31 -9.30 7.29 -29.82
CA ASN A 31 -8.39 8.04 -30.69
C ASN A 31 -7.17 8.62 -29.94
N GLU A 32 -7.21 8.63 -28.61
CA GLU A 32 -6.05 8.91 -27.75
C GLU A 32 -5.19 7.66 -27.64
N LEU A 33 -5.75 6.53 -27.18
CA LEU A 33 -5.03 5.25 -27.09
C LEU A 33 -4.36 4.84 -28.41
N LYS A 34 -5.04 5.00 -29.56
CA LYS A 34 -4.45 4.76 -30.89
C LYS A 34 -3.15 5.56 -31.12
N ARG A 35 -3.09 6.82 -30.67
CA ARG A 35 -1.89 7.67 -30.81
C ARG A 35 -0.74 7.19 -29.93
N HIS A 36 -1.01 6.76 -28.70
CA HIS A 36 0.01 6.23 -27.78
C HIS A 36 0.58 4.89 -28.26
N VAL A 37 -0.29 4.00 -28.75
CA VAL A 37 0.10 2.73 -29.38
C VAL A 37 0.98 2.99 -30.60
N LEU A 38 0.55 3.81 -31.56
CA LEU A 38 1.35 4.12 -32.76
C LEU A 38 2.67 4.86 -32.45
N LYS A 39 2.68 5.79 -31.49
CA LYS A 39 3.91 6.47 -31.03
C LYS A 39 4.92 5.46 -30.49
N THR A 40 4.45 4.52 -29.68
CA THR A 40 5.30 3.50 -29.03
C THR A 40 5.80 2.46 -30.04
N THR A 41 4.94 1.96 -30.92
CA THR A 41 5.32 1.07 -32.04
C THR A 41 6.46 1.68 -32.86
N LYS A 42 6.35 2.97 -33.21
CA LYS A 42 7.38 3.68 -33.98
C LYS A 42 8.69 3.87 -33.22
N ILE A 43 8.63 4.19 -31.93
CA ILE A 43 9.84 4.44 -31.10
C ILE A 43 10.63 3.15 -30.86
N PHE A 44 9.94 2.04 -30.61
CA PHE A 44 10.56 0.70 -30.46
C PHE A 44 10.83 -0.01 -31.80
N GLN A 45 10.64 0.68 -32.93
CA GLN A 45 10.91 0.18 -34.29
C GLN A 45 10.22 -1.15 -34.62
N LEU A 46 9.04 -1.38 -34.04
CA LEU A 46 8.25 -2.59 -34.23
C LEU A 46 7.50 -2.54 -35.57
N SER A 47 7.29 -3.69 -36.21
CA SER A 47 6.66 -3.77 -37.55
C SER A 47 5.22 -3.27 -37.59
N ASP A 48 4.49 -3.40 -36.48
CA ASP A 48 3.05 -3.19 -36.39
C ASP A 48 2.57 -3.13 -34.92
N ILE A 49 1.27 -2.89 -34.76
CA ILE A 49 0.56 -2.78 -33.48
C ILE A 49 0.18 -4.14 -32.85
N ASP A 50 0.45 -5.26 -33.53
CA ASP A 50 0.32 -6.62 -33.01
C ASP A 50 1.61 -7.02 -32.27
N GLN A 51 2.78 -6.74 -32.83
CA GLN A 51 4.08 -6.90 -32.16
C GLN A 51 4.16 -6.08 -30.86
N LEU A 52 3.72 -4.82 -30.86
CA LEU A 52 3.67 -4.04 -29.62
C LEU A 52 2.74 -4.68 -28.57
N TYR A 53 1.63 -5.27 -28.99
CA TYR A 53 0.72 -5.95 -28.07
C TYR A 53 1.36 -7.22 -27.49
N LEU A 54 2.07 -8.00 -28.31
CA LEU A 54 2.81 -9.19 -27.86
C LEU A 54 3.92 -8.82 -26.88
N GLN A 55 4.71 -7.77 -27.18
CA GLN A 55 5.78 -7.28 -26.30
C GLN A 55 5.23 -6.78 -24.96
N LEU A 56 4.18 -5.97 -24.94
CA LEU A 56 3.54 -5.50 -23.70
C LEU A 56 2.83 -6.64 -22.94
N SER A 57 2.37 -7.69 -23.62
CA SER A 57 1.76 -8.86 -22.97
C SER A 57 2.81 -9.74 -22.29
N ALA A 58 3.94 -9.99 -22.95
CA ALA A 58 4.99 -10.90 -22.50
C ALA A 58 5.89 -10.30 -21.41
N ASN A 59 6.24 -9.01 -21.51
CA ASN A 59 7.09 -8.34 -20.52
C ASN A 59 6.31 -7.93 -19.26
N ALA A 60 7.02 -7.77 -18.15
CA ALA A 60 6.48 -7.22 -16.90
C ALA A 60 6.32 -5.68 -16.97
N THR A 61 5.46 -5.13 -16.11
CA THR A 61 5.00 -3.72 -16.14
C THR A 61 6.09 -2.70 -15.80
N ASP A 62 7.21 -3.17 -15.26
CA ASP A 62 8.44 -2.45 -14.92
C ASP A 62 9.43 -2.35 -16.09
N SER A 63 9.25 -3.12 -17.16
CA SER A 63 10.18 -3.16 -18.30
C SER A 63 10.24 -1.83 -19.09
N PRO A 64 11.36 -1.53 -19.79
CA PRO A 64 11.54 -0.25 -20.50
C PRO A 64 10.46 0.10 -21.54
N ILE A 65 9.82 -0.91 -22.13
CA ILE A 65 8.71 -0.70 -23.08
C ILE A 65 7.41 -0.32 -22.36
N TRP A 66 7.16 -0.85 -21.16
CA TRP A 66 6.06 -0.41 -20.31
C TRP A 66 6.35 0.97 -19.71
N ASP A 67 7.56 1.25 -19.20
CA ASP A 67 7.95 2.58 -18.70
C ASP A 67 7.67 3.69 -19.72
N PHE A 68 8.12 3.50 -20.96
CA PHE A 68 7.84 4.45 -22.04
C PHE A 68 6.34 4.55 -22.33
N PHE A 69 5.64 3.41 -22.45
CA PHE A 69 4.22 3.41 -22.77
C PHE A 69 3.40 4.14 -21.70
N ILE A 70 3.68 3.87 -20.42
CA ILE A 70 3.12 4.52 -19.21
C ILE A 70 3.34 6.03 -19.25
N ASP A 71 4.57 6.50 -19.51
CA ASP A 71 4.84 7.94 -19.66
C ASP A 71 4.07 8.57 -20.82
N THR A 72 3.78 7.82 -21.89
CA THR A 72 2.92 8.36 -22.96
C THR A 72 1.45 8.45 -22.58
N ILE A 73 0.89 7.53 -21.77
CA ILE A 73 -0.56 7.44 -21.51
C ILE A 73 -1.04 8.21 -20.28
N ILE A 74 -0.14 8.65 -19.40
CA ILE A 74 -0.47 9.38 -18.16
C ILE A 74 -0.38 10.89 -18.38
N VAL A 75 -1.43 11.61 -17.94
CA VAL A 75 -1.47 13.09 -17.97
C VAL A 75 -0.97 13.64 -16.63
N GLY A 76 0.35 13.74 -16.49
CA GLY A 76 1.02 14.22 -15.27
C GLY A 76 0.89 15.71 -14.95
N GLU A 77 -0.18 16.39 -15.38
CA GLU A 77 -0.39 17.82 -15.15
C GLU A 77 -0.57 18.11 -13.65
N THR A 78 0.38 18.81 -13.03
CA THR A 78 0.36 19.20 -11.61
C THR A 78 0.94 20.60 -11.36
N TYR A 79 0.95 21.06 -10.10
CA TYR A 79 1.51 22.35 -9.65
C TYR A 79 1.57 22.48 -8.12
N PHE A 80 2.44 23.38 -7.66
CA PHE A 80 2.62 23.70 -6.25
C PHE A 80 1.35 24.35 -5.65
N PHE A 81 0.91 23.82 -4.50
CA PHE A 81 -0.30 24.22 -3.75
C PHE A 81 -1.62 24.10 -4.54
N ARG A 82 -1.71 23.10 -5.43
CA ARG A 82 -2.92 22.72 -6.18
C ARG A 82 -4.13 22.47 -5.26
N GLU A 83 -5.29 23.04 -5.62
CA GLU A 83 -6.50 23.13 -4.79
C GLU A 83 -6.24 23.89 -3.48
N LYS A 84 -6.19 25.22 -3.57
CA LYS A 84 -5.93 26.15 -2.46
C LYS A 84 -6.71 25.82 -1.17
N LEU A 85 -7.99 25.45 -1.27
CA LEU A 85 -8.83 25.12 -0.11
C LEU A 85 -8.33 23.90 0.67
N LEU A 86 -7.79 22.88 -0.02
CA LEU A 86 -7.16 21.74 0.64
C LEU A 86 -5.92 22.18 1.42
N PHE A 87 -5.00 22.89 0.77
CA PHE A 87 -3.77 23.36 1.44
C PHE A 87 -4.06 24.36 2.56
N GLN A 88 -5.17 25.10 2.50
CA GLN A 88 -5.65 25.93 3.60
C GLN A 88 -6.19 25.06 4.77
N ALA A 89 -7.03 24.06 4.50
CA ALA A 89 -7.52 23.14 5.54
C ALA A 89 -6.38 22.29 6.17
N LEU A 90 -5.38 21.90 5.38
CA LEU A 90 -4.16 21.26 5.87
C LEU A 90 -3.39 22.18 6.82
N ARG A 91 -3.21 23.46 6.44
CA ARG A 91 -2.51 24.47 7.23
C ARG A 91 -3.22 24.82 8.54
N GLU A 92 -4.51 25.11 8.46
CA GLU A 92 -5.28 25.69 9.57
C GLU A 92 -5.84 24.63 10.52
N LYS A 93 -5.87 23.35 10.13
CA LYS A 93 -6.42 22.29 10.96
C LYS A 93 -5.74 20.92 10.88
N ILE A 94 -5.60 20.30 9.70
CA ILE A 94 -5.20 18.88 9.66
C ILE A 94 -3.79 18.67 10.20
N LEU A 95 -2.81 19.41 9.68
CA LEU A 95 -1.43 19.26 10.13
C LEU A 95 -1.29 19.70 11.61
N PRO A 96 -1.90 20.79 12.09
CA PRO A 96 -2.01 21.06 13.53
C PRO A 96 -2.65 19.94 14.37
N GLU A 97 -3.70 19.25 13.88
CA GLU A 97 -4.35 18.14 14.59
C GLU A 97 -3.44 16.90 14.66
N ILE A 98 -2.60 16.65 13.63
CA ILE A 98 -1.58 15.58 13.63
C ILE A 98 -0.36 15.97 14.50
N ILE A 99 0.14 17.20 14.39
CA ILE A 99 1.25 17.72 15.22
C ILE A 99 0.89 17.64 16.71
N ALA A 100 -0.34 17.99 17.08
CA ALA A 100 -0.81 17.89 18.47
C ALA A 100 -1.02 16.43 18.92
N HIS A 101 -1.24 15.49 18.01
CA HIS A 101 -1.33 14.06 18.34
C HIS A 101 0.06 13.48 18.65
N HIS A 102 1.05 13.82 17.83
CA HIS A 102 2.42 13.29 17.89
C HIS A 102 3.42 14.19 18.63
N GLU A 103 2.96 15.14 19.46
CA GLU A 103 3.85 16.10 20.17
C GLU A 103 4.92 15.43 21.04
N LYS A 104 4.64 14.20 21.52
CA LYS A 104 5.54 13.39 22.35
C LYS A 104 6.56 12.62 21.52
N ASP A 105 6.07 11.84 20.56
CA ASP A 105 6.84 10.83 19.84
C ASP A 105 7.55 11.45 18.62
N ARG A 106 7.03 12.59 18.13
CA ARG A 106 7.62 13.49 17.13
C ARG A 106 7.93 12.86 15.76
N SER A 107 7.39 11.67 15.48
CA SER A 107 7.27 11.13 14.13
C SER A 107 6.04 11.68 13.41
N MET A 108 6.07 11.67 12.08
CA MET A 108 4.89 11.90 11.24
C MET A 108 5.07 11.25 9.87
N ARG A 109 4.13 10.38 9.49
CA ARG A 109 4.15 9.62 8.22
C ARG A 109 3.08 10.14 7.27
N ILE A 110 3.52 10.68 6.12
CA ILE A 110 2.65 11.27 5.10
C ILE A 110 2.90 10.58 3.75
N TRP A 111 1.85 10.39 2.95
CA TRP A 111 1.95 9.81 1.61
C TRP A 111 1.19 10.62 0.55
N SER A 112 1.91 11.06 -0.49
CA SER A 112 1.33 11.53 -1.76
C SER A 112 1.32 10.38 -2.77
N ALA A 113 0.12 9.88 -3.09
CA ALA A 113 -0.10 8.75 -3.98
C ALA A 113 -0.54 9.23 -5.38
N GLY A 114 0.29 8.96 -6.39
CA GLY A 114 0.21 9.59 -7.71
C GLY A 114 0.84 10.99 -7.72
N CYS A 115 2.04 11.13 -7.14
CA CYS A 115 2.68 12.42 -6.92
C CYS A 115 3.14 13.15 -8.20
N SER A 116 3.07 12.50 -9.37
CA SER A 116 3.58 12.98 -10.66
C SER A 116 5.02 13.53 -10.53
N THR A 117 5.25 14.78 -10.92
CA THR A 117 6.56 15.44 -10.92
C THR A 117 6.97 16.05 -9.57
N GLY A 118 6.29 15.73 -8.48
CA GLY A 118 6.73 16.03 -7.11
C GLY A 118 6.22 17.35 -6.52
N GLU A 119 5.50 18.19 -7.27
CA GLU A 119 4.98 19.46 -6.74
C GLU A 119 4.04 19.29 -5.52
N GLU A 120 3.28 18.19 -5.42
CA GLU A 120 2.43 17.93 -4.25
C GLU A 120 3.23 17.61 -2.98
N PRO A 121 4.07 16.55 -2.91
CA PRO A 121 4.80 16.21 -1.70
C PRO A 121 5.76 17.32 -1.27
N TYR A 122 6.34 18.09 -2.21
CA TYR A 122 7.10 19.28 -1.86
C TYR A 122 6.23 20.44 -1.35
N SER A 123 4.97 20.59 -1.80
CA SER A 123 4.03 21.54 -1.18
C SER A 123 3.71 21.17 0.26
N LEU A 124 3.62 19.86 0.57
CA LEU A 124 3.45 19.35 1.95
C LEU A 124 4.71 19.61 2.80
N ALA A 125 5.89 19.30 2.28
CA ALA A 125 7.17 19.54 2.96
C ALA A 125 7.39 21.03 3.31
N ILE A 126 7.11 21.93 2.35
CA ILE A 126 7.14 23.39 2.56
C ILE A 126 6.08 23.82 3.59
N LEU A 127 4.90 23.21 3.58
CA LEU A 127 3.85 23.55 4.53
C LEU A 127 4.22 23.17 5.97
N LEU A 128 4.89 22.04 6.17
CA LEU A 128 5.40 21.60 7.48
C LEU A 128 6.53 22.50 7.98
N ASP A 129 7.48 22.89 7.12
CA ASP A 129 8.54 23.87 7.44
C ASP A 129 7.94 25.20 7.91
N GLN A 130 6.84 25.65 7.28
CA GLN A 130 6.11 26.86 7.69
C GLN A 130 5.24 26.73 8.94
N LEU A 131 4.97 25.51 9.43
CA LEU A 131 4.17 25.25 10.64
C LEU A 131 5.03 24.98 11.87
N LEU A 132 6.12 24.22 11.69
CA LEU A 132 7.03 23.81 12.76
C LEU A 132 8.22 24.77 12.93
N GLY A 133 8.55 25.57 11.91
CA GLY A 133 9.64 26.55 11.98
C GLY A 133 10.97 25.88 12.33
N GLU A 134 11.64 26.37 13.39
CA GLU A 134 12.90 25.77 13.84
C GLU A 134 12.74 24.39 14.51
N ASP A 135 11.57 24.07 15.07
CA ASP A 135 11.30 22.79 15.74
C ASP A 135 11.32 21.62 14.75
N ILE A 136 11.20 21.84 13.44
CA ILE A 136 11.24 20.80 12.39
C ILE A 136 12.57 20.01 12.32
N LYS A 137 13.58 20.42 13.08
CA LYS A 137 14.83 19.66 13.31
C LYS A 137 14.65 18.53 14.34
N ASN A 138 13.66 18.67 15.22
CA ASN A 138 13.29 17.77 16.31
C ASN A 138 12.09 16.88 15.94
N TRP A 139 11.80 16.71 14.64
CA TRP A 139 10.66 15.93 14.12
C TRP A 139 11.11 14.95 13.02
N HIS A 140 10.74 13.69 13.19
CA HIS A 140 10.97 12.59 12.24
C HIS A 140 9.86 12.59 11.18
N ILE A 141 9.96 13.54 10.23
CA ILE A 141 8.96 13.70 9.17
C ILE A 141 9.32 12.83 7.97
N PHE A 142 8.49 11.83 7.69
CA PHE A 142 8.60 10.93 6.55
C PHE A 142 7.51 11.24 5.52
N ILE A 143 7.89 11.81 4.36
CA ILE A 143 6.96 12.04 3.24
C ILE A 143 7.27 11.05 2.12
N LEU A 144 6.44 10.02 1.99
CA LEU A 144 6.44 9.09 0.87
C LEU A 144 5.78 9.75 -0.35
N ALA A 145 6.45 9.71 -1.49
CA ALA A 145 5.95 10.17 -2.78
C ALA A 145 5.99 9.02 -3.79
N THR A 146 4.83 8.51 -4.20
CA THR A 146 4.76 7.40 -5.16
C THR A 146 4.06 7.74 -6.44
N ASP A 147 4.56 7.23 -7.56
CA ASP A 147 3.89 7.23 -8.85
C ASP A 147 4.24 5.95 -9.63
N ILE A 148 3.46 5.64 -10.66
CA ILE A 148 3.75 4.56 -11.61
C ILE A 148 4.68 5.04 -12.74
N ASN A 149 4.66 6.34 -13.08
CA ASN A 149 5.51 6.95 -14.10
C ASN A 149 6.92 7.26 -13.55
N LYS A 150 7.89 6.36 -13.80
CA LYS A 150 9.30 6.55 -13.40
C LYS A 150 9.93 7.83 -14.01
N PRO A 151 9.73 8.19 -15.30
CA PRO A 151 10.14 9.50 -15.84
C PRO A 151 9.58 10.74 -15.12
N SER A 152 8.44 10.66 -14.44
CA SER A 152 7.90 11.74 -13.60
C SER A 152 8.52 11.75 -12.22
N LEU A 153 8.69 10.58 -11.58
CA LEU A 153 9.43 10.46 -10.32
C LEU A 153 10.85 11.05 -10.43
N LYS A 154 11.55 10.77 -11.53
CA LYS A 154 12.89 11.33 -11.77
C LYS A 154 12.90 12.87 -11.77
N LYS A 155 11.89 13.54 -12.32
CA LYS A 155 11.78 15.00 -12.29
C LYS A 155 11.52 15.52 -10.86
N GLY A 156 10.77 14.76 -10.06
CA GLY A 156 10.61 14.99 -8.62
C GLY A 156 11.94 14.91 -7.87
N ILE A 157 12.68 13.82 -8.05
CA ILE A 157 14.03 13.61 -7.48
C ILE A 157 15.01 14.70 -7.91
N GLU A 158 15.00 15.11 -9.19
CA GLU A 158 15.82 16.24 -9.67
C GLU A 158 15.43 17.57 -8.99
N GLY A 159 14.15 17.76 -8.66
CA GLY A 159 13.63 18.93 -7.93
C GLY A 159 13.69 20.25 -8.72
N LYS A 160 13.70 20.18 -10.05
CA LYS A 160 13.90 21.32 -10.96
C LYS A 160 12.64 21.67 -11.73
N TYR A 161 12.11 22.86 -11.48
CA TYR A 161 10.81 23.31 -11.98
C TYR A 161 10.93 24.52 -12.90
N ARG A 162 9.86 24.78 -13.68
CA ARG A 162 9.71 25.97 -14.52
C ARG A 162 8.54 26.82 -14.02
N SER A 163 8.45 28.07 -14.47
CA SER A 163 7.41 29.05 -14.08
C SER A 163 5.97 28.51 -14.11
N TRP A 164 5.65 27.55 -14.99
CA TRP A 164 4.31 26.93 -15.07
C TRP A 164 3.92 26.17 -13.80
N SER A 165 4.84 25.46 -13.15
CA SER A 165 4.60 24.72 -11.89
C SER A 165 4.20 25.64 -10.73
N PHE A 166 4.46 26.95 -10.85
CA PHE A 166 4.18 27.96 -9.83
C PHE A 166 2.94 28.83 -10.13
N ARG A 167 2.10 28.45 -11.11
CA ARG A 167 1.00 29.28 -11.64
C ARG A 167 -0.08 29.72 -10.64
N GLN A 168 -0.15 29.12 -9.45
CA GLN A 168 -1.00 29.56 -8.34
C GLN A 168 -0.22 29.77 -7.02
N THR A 169 1.12 29.73 -7.07
CA THR A 169 1.98 29.73 -5.89
C THR A 169 2.31 31.16 -5.44
N PRO A 170 2.13 31.51 -4.15
CA PRO A 170 2.53 32.82 -3.61
C PRO A 170 4.01 33.12 -3.83
N LYS A 171 4.32 34.32 -4.32
CA LYS A 171 5.70 34.74 -4.70
C LYS A 171 6.71 34.60 -3.56
N ASN A 172 6.29 34.84 -2.31
CA ASN A 172 7.14 34.68 -1.13
C ASN A 172 7.59 33.23 -0.94
N ILE A 173 6.74 32.24 -1.22
CA ILE A 173 7.14 30.82 -1.17
C ILE A 173 8.20 30.53 -2.24
N ILE A 174 8.03 31.06 -3.45
CA ILE A 174 9.01 30.89 -4.53
C ILE A 174 10.37 31.46 -4.10
N SER A 175 10.42 32.66 -3.51
CA SER A 175 11.67 33.30 -3.07
C SER A 175 12.34 32.67 -1.84
N THR A 176 11.60 31.94 -1.00
CA THR A 176 12.14 31.35 0.25
C THR A 176 12.54 29.88 0.10
N TYR A 177 11.96 29.16 -0.87
CA TYR A 177 12.14 27.71 -1.01
C TYR A 177 12.75 27.26 -2.34
N PHE A 178 13.00 28.18 -3.29
CA PHE A 178 13.55 27.84 -4.60
C PHE A 178 14.70 28.77 -5.00
N ASN A 179 15.84 28.16 -5.32
CA ASN A 179 16.98 28.84 -5.93
C ASN A 179 16.72 28.98 -7.44
N LYS A 180 16.62 30.22 -7.93
CA LYS A 180 16.43 30.46 -9.36
C LYS A 180 17.78 30.38 -10.10
N SER A 181 17.88 29.47 -11.07
CA SER A 181 19.01 29.32 -11.98
C SER A 181 18.50 29.39 -13.42
N ASN A 182 18.88 30.42 -14.17
CA ASN A 182 18.39 30.70 -15.53
C ASN A 182 16.84 30.68 -15.62
N GLU A 183 16.26 29.79 -16.42
CA GLU A 183 14.79 29.59 -16.55
C GLU A 183 14.21 28.57 -15.55
N THR A 184 15.07 27.97 -14.73
CA THR A 184 14.73 26.89 -13.79
C THR A 184 14.75 27.34 -12.34
N TYR A 185 13.96 26.66 -11.52
CA TYR A 185 13.81 26.87 -10.09
C TYR A 185 14.12 25.55 -9.39
N GLU A 186 15.21 25.49 -8.64
CA GLU A 186 15.66 24.30 -7.92
C GLU A 186 15.25 24.39 -6.46
N ILE A 187 14.58 23.36 -5.92
CA ILE A 187 14.09 23.38 -4.54
C ILE A 187 15.22 23.32 -3.50
N ARG A 188 15.01 23.96 -2.34
CA ARG A 188 15.93 23.96 -1.18
C ARG A 188 16.26 22.51 -0.76
N LYS A 189 17.54 22.18 -0.58
CA LYS A 189 18.02 20.79 -0.42
C LYS A 189 17.57 20.11 0.88
N ASP A 190 17.36 20.88 1.93
CA ASP A 190 16.81 20.44 3.21
C ASP A 190 15.31 20.09 3.13
N ILE A 191 14.56 20.76 2.24
CA ILE A 191 13.18 20.36 1.89
C ILE A 191 13.20 19.13 0.99
N GLN A 192 14.14 19.07 0.04
CA GLN A 192 14.30 17.91 -0.86
C GLN A 192 14.53 16.61 -0.09
N LYS A 193 15.42 16.62 0.92
CA LYS A 193 15.76 15.46 1.75
C LYS A 193 14.59 14.91 2.60
N ARG A 194 13.45 15.61 2.71
CA ARG A 194 12.26 15.16 3.46
C ARG A 194 11.27 14.35 2.64
N VAL A 195 11.45 14.25 1.31
CA VAL A 195 10.57 13.52 0.41
C VAL A 195 11.27 12.31 -0.19
N MET A 196 10.82 11.11 0.18
CA MET A 196 11.30 9.85 -0.40
C MET A 196 10.43 9.47 -1.59
N PHE A 197 11.00 9.53 -2.80
CA PHE A 197 10.33 9.08 -4.02
C PHE A 197 10.48 7.56 -4.20
N SER A 198 9.40 6.88 -4.56
CA SER A 198 9.41 5.44 -4.89
C SER A 198 8.44 5.13 -6.03
N ASN A 199 8.69 4.05 -6.77
CA ASN A 199 7.80 3.58 -7.82
C ASN A 199 6.80 2.59 -7.24
N LEU A 200 5.50 2.87 -7.38
CA LEU A 200 4.44 1.98 -6.90
C LEU A 200 3.25 2.02 -7.86
N ASN A 201 2.82 0.84 -8.28
CA ASN A 201 1.58 0.67 -9.04
C ASN A 201 0.43 0.47 -8.05
N LEU A 202 -0.45 1.47 -7.89
CA LEU A 202 -1.60 1.37 -6.97
C LEU A 202 -2.55 0.21 -7.31
N ASN A 203 -2.50 -0.35 -8.53
CA ASN A 203 -3.25 -1.55 -8.88
C ASN A 203 -2.69 -2.84 -8.23
N ASN A 204 -1.39 -2.88 -7.89
CA ASN A 204 -0.75 -4.05 -7.26
C ASN A 204 -1.21 -4.19 -5.79
N PRO A 205 -1.49 -5.42 -5.30
CA PRO A 205 -1.99 -5.65 -3.94
C PRO A 205 -0.89 -5.76 -2.86
N VAL A 206 0.29 -5.17 -3.09
CA VAL A 206 1.48 -5.32 -2.21
C VAL A 206 1.51 -4.39 -0.99
N TYR A 207 0.54 -3.48 -0.88
CA TYR A 207 0.47 -2.46 0.16
C TYR A 207 -0.87 -2.51 0.91
N PRO A 208 -0.94 -2.15 2.21
CA PRO A 208 0.15 -1.60 3.03
C PRO A 208 1.20 -2.63 3.45
N SER A 209 2.46 -2.21 3.45
CA SER A 209 3.59 -2.96 3.99
C SER A 209 4.70 -2.05 4.52
N LEU A 210 5.44 -2.55 5.51
CA LEU A 210 6.74 -1.98 5.94
C LEU A 210 7.70 -1.84 4.74
N ALA A 211 7.75 -2.87 3.90
CA ALA A 211 8.54 -2.96 2.68
C ALA A 211 8.38 -1.81 1.67
N THR A 212 7.15 -1.37 1.44
CA THR A 212 6.84 -0.25 0.54
C THR A 212 6.74 1.08 1.30
N CYS A 213 7.04 1.06 2.61
CA CYS A 213 6.87 2.17 3.56
C CYS A 213 5.45 2.75 3.60
N THR A 214 4.41 1.96 3.27
CA THR A 214 3.01 2.43 3.12
C THR A 214 2.11 2.20 4.34
N HIS A 215 2.64 1.61 5.41
CA HIS A 215 1.94 1.41 6.69
C HIS A 215 1.92 2.68 7.56
N ALA A 216 1.04 2.67 8.58
CA ALA A 216 0.95 3.64 9.68
C ALA A 216 0.97 5.12 9.25
N MET A 217 0.25 5.46 8.18
CA MET A 217 0.18 6.84 7.68
C MET A 217 -0.76 7.72 8.50
N ASP A 218 -0.30 8.91 8.87
CA ASP A 218 -1.13 9.94 9.51
C ASP A 218 -1.92 10.77 8.49
N LEU A 219 -1.41 10.86 7.26
CA LEU A 219 -2.04 11.59 6.17
C LEU A 219 -1.73 10.95 4.82
N ILE A 220 -2.77 10.56 4.07
CA ILE A 220 -2.66 10.11 2.67
C ILE A 220 -3.42 11.07 1.74
N LEU A 221 -2.77 11.53 0.68
CA LEU A 221 -3.37 12.25 -0.44
C LEU A 221 -3.40 11.33 -1.66
N TRP A 222 -4.56 11.15 -2.28
CA TRP A 222 -4.71 10.43 -3.54
C TRP A 222 -5.61 11.22 -4.49
N ARG A 223 -5.01 12.13 -5.27
CA ARG A 223 -5.75 13.25 -5.87
C ARG A 223 -5.59 13.36 -7.37
N ASN A 224 -6.72 13.46 -8.05
CA ASN A 224 -6.83 13.58 -9.51
C ASN A 224 -6.20 12.38 -10.25
N VAL A 225 -6.29 11.21 -9.61
CA VAL A 225 -5.74 9.91 -10.06
C VAL A 225 -6.86 8.85 -10.15
N ALA A 226 -7.86 8.90 -9.26
CA ALA A 226 -8.99 7.98 -9.27
C ALA A 226 -9.79 8.09 -10.57
N ILE A 227 -9.85 9.30 -11.17
CA ILE A 227 -10.43 9.55 -12.51
C ILE A 227 -9.87 8.67 -13.64
N TYR A 228 -8.71 8.02 -13.45
CA TYR A 228 -8.12 7.12 -14.45
C TYR A 228 -8.46 5.65 -14.24
N PHE A 229 -9.07 5.24 -13.13
CA PHE A 229 -9.28 3.84 -12.77
C PHE A 229 -10.71 3.34 -12.98
N THR A 230 -10.88 2.02 -13.02
CA THR A 230 -12.21 1.38 -12.95
C THR A 230 -12.75 1.41 -11.51
N GLU A 231 -14.07 1.41 -11.32
CA GLU A 231 -14.69 1.39 -9.98
C GLU A 231 -14.16 0.27 -9.07
N ASN A 232 -13.89 -0.92 -9.62
CA ASN A 232 -13.40 -2.05 -8.83
C ASN A 232 -11.97 -1.79 -8.32
N VAL A 233 -11.10 -1.26 -9.19
CA VAL A 233 -9.74 -0.84 -8.81
C VAL A 233 -9.82 0.28 -7.77
N ILE A 234 -10.70 1.28 -7.95
CA ILE A 234 -10.91 2.36 -6.97
C ILE A 234 -11.34 1.80 -5.60
N LYS A 235 -12.32 0.88 -5.58
CA LYS A 235 -12.80 0.24 -4.35
C LYS A 235 -11.70 -0.55 -3.64
N ASP A 236 -10.84 -1.26 -4.36
CA ASP A 236 -9.75 -2.04 -3.77
C ASP A 236 -8.55 -1.17 -3.35
N VAL A 237 -8.26 -0.09 -4.08
CA VAL A 237 -7.29 0.95 -3.71
C VAL A 237 -7.73 1.67 -2.43
N LEU A 238 -9.01 2.05 -2.30
CA LEU A 238 -9.55 2.68 -1.09
C LEU A 238 -9.52 1.74 0.13
N LYS A 239 -9.76 0.43 -0.05
CA LYS A 239 -9.55 -0.58 1.01
C LYS A 239 -8.08 -0.61 1.45
N ARG A 240 -7.12 -0.52 0.51
CA ARG A 240 -5.69 -0.48 0.84
C ARG A 240 -5.31 0.79 1.59
N PHE A 241 -5.76 1.97 1.14
CA PHE A 241 -5.50 3.23 1.87
C PHE A 241 -6.12 3.24 3.27
N TYR A 242 -7.34 2.73 3.47
CA TYR A 242 -7.94 2.62 4.80
C TYR A 242 -7.13 1.70 5.74
N LYS A 243 -6.48 0.65 5.21
CA LYS A 243 -5.54 -0.17 6.00
C LYS A 243 -4.22 0.55 6.26
N SER A 244 -3.72 1.29 5.28
CA SER A 244 -2.45 2.03 5.30
C SER A 244 -2.40 3.12 6.38
N LEU A 245 -3.54 3.72 6.71
CA LEU A 245 -3.62 4.79 7.71
C LEU A 245 -3.49 4.28 9.16
N SER A 246 -2.87 5.06 10.02
CA SER A 246 -2.96 4.96 11.48
C SER A 246 -4.41 5.18 11.94
N PRO A 247 -4.83 4.68 13.13
CA PRO A 247 -6.08 5.10 13.76
C PRO A 247 -6.13 6.63 13.86
N LEU A 248 -7.29 7.25 13.60
CA LEU A 248 -7.45 8.71 13.47
C LEU A 248 -6.64 9.38 12.33
N GLY A 249 -5.91 8.61 11.51
CA GLY A 249 -5.22 9.13 10.33
C GLY A 249 -6.17 9.71 9.27
N PHE A 250 -5.68 10.70 8.54
CA PHE A 250 -6.44 11.49 7.57
C PHE A 250 -6.25 11.03 6.13
N PHE A 251 -7.31 11.17 5.33
CA PHE A 251 -7.32 10.85 3.92
C PHE A 251 -7.91 12.01 3.12
N ASN A 252 -7.32 12.34 1.98
CA ASN A 252 -7.94 13.23 1.00
C ASN A 252 -7.90 12.62 -0.40
N ILE A 253 -9.04 12.75 -1.09
CA ILE A 253 -9.22 12.47 -2.50
C ILE A 253 -9.58 13.80 -3.21
N GLY A 254 -9.31 13.94 -4.49
CA GLY A 254 -9.61 15.19 -5.21
C GLY A 254 -11.10 15.54 -5.19
N ALA A 255 -11.45 16.83 -5.20
CA ALA A 255 -12.84 17.27 -5.02
C ALA A 255 -13.83 16.75 -6.09
N SER A 256 -13.33 16.34 -7.26
CA SER A 256 -14.12 15.71 -8.34
C SER A 256 -14.30 14.19 -8.19
N GLU A 257 -13.65 13.58 -7.20
CA GLU A 257 -13.55 12.12 -7.00
C GLU A 257 -14.25 11.66 -5.70
N SER A 258 -14.70 12.62 -4.88
CA SER A 258 -15.28 12.41 -3.55
C SER A 258 -16.53 11.51 -3.52
N CYS A 259 -17.22 11.33 -4.66
CA CYS A 259 -18.36 10.41 -4.79
C CYS A 259 -17.99 8.93 -4.52
N HIS A 260 -16.73 8.54 -4.72
CA HIS A 260 -16.27 7.18 -4.40
C HIS A 260 -16.27 6.87 -2.89
N MET A 261 -16.35 7.90 -2.03
CA MET A 261 -16.22 7.76 -0.58
C MET A 261 -17.53 7.36 0.12
N GLU A 262 -18.69 7.49 -0.54
CA GLU A 262 -20.02 7.22 0.05
C GLU A 262 -20.20 5.78 0.55
N SER A 263 -19.45 4.83 -0.01
CA SER A 263 -19.51 3.39 0.33
C SER A 263 -18.34 2.91 1.21
N THR A 264 -17.62 3.84 1.85
CA THR A 264 -16.39 3.55 2.61
C THR A 264 -16.56 3.77 4.12
N PRO A 265 -15.77 3.10 4.98
CA PRO A 265 -15.78 3.32 6.44
C PRO A 265 -15.07 4.62 6.88
N PHE A 266 -14.85 5.57 5.96
CA PHE A 266 -14.20 6.85 6.26
C PHE A 266 -15.21 7.86 6.84
N ILE A 267 -14.83 8.53 7.92
CA ILE A 267 -15.62 9.61 8.52
C ILE A 267 -15.33 10.91 7.77
N SER A 268 -16.34 11.52 7.16
CA SER A 268 -16.20 12.80 6.45
C SER A 268 -16.09 13.97 7.42
N LYS A 269 -15.07 14.82 7.23
CA LYS A 269 -14.76 16.05 7.97
C LYS A 269 -14.65 17.20 6.96
N ALA A 270 -15.69 18.04 6.87
CA ALA A 270 -15.71 19.20 5.98
C ALA A 270 -15.03 20.42 6.61
N PHE A 271 -14.05 21.02 5.93
CA PHE A 271 -13.31 22.18 6.44
C PHE A 271 -13.21 23.29 5.37
N GLN A 272 -13.95 24.39 5.58
CA GLN A 272 -13.96 25.59 4.71
C GLN A 272 -14.17 25.29 3.20
N GLY A 273 -14.94 24.24 2.88
CA GLY A 273 -15.19 23.80 1.50
C GLY A 273 -14.22 22.74 0.96
N ALA A 274 -13.18 22.37 1.71
CA ALA A 274 -12.41 21.15 1.45
C ALA A 274 -13.09 19.93 2.10
N PHE A 275 -13.12 18.81 1.36
CA PHE A 275 -13.56 17.51 1.86
C PHE A 275 -12.35 16.68 2.29
N ILE A 276 -12.24 16.39 3.58
CA ILE A 276 -11.18 15.56 4.15
C ILE A 276 -11.85 14.45 4.94
N TYR A 277 -11.21 13.30 4.98
CA TYR A 277 -11.76 12.07 5.55
C TYR A 277 -10.83 11.60 6.68
N GLN A 278 -11.37 10.85 7.64
CA GLN A 278 -10.60 10.31 8.76
C GLN A 278 -10.92 8.82 8.97
N LYS A 279 -9.89 8.03 9.28
CA LYS A 279 -10.05 6.65 9.74
C LYS A 279 -10.62 6.66 11.15
N GLY A 280 -11.80 6.06 11.32
CA GLY A 280 -12.40 5.90 12.64
C GLY A 280 -11.54 5.03 13.57
N LEU A 281 -11.67 5.23 14.87
CA LEU A 281 -11.17 4.25 15.84
C LEU A 281 -11.90 2.92 15.64
N PRO A 282 -11.23 1.76 15.83
CA PRO A 282 -11.93 0.49 15.93
C PRO A 282 -13.00 0.55 17.02
N GLU A 283 -14.22 0.10 16.74
CA GLU A 283 -15.25 -0.01 17.76
C GLU A 283 -14.87 -1.11 18.78
N ILE A 284 -14.21 -0.71 19.87
CA ILE A 284 -14.23 -1.49 21.10
C ILE A 284 -15.70 -1.71 21.45
N SER A 285 -16.13 -2.98 21.53
CA SER A 285 -17.54 -3.37 21.59
C SER A 285 -18.20 -2.95 22.90
N SER A 286 -18.55 -1.67 22.98
CA SER A 286 -19.34 -1.07 24.03
C SER A 286 -20.79 -1.45 23.80
N GLN A 287 -21.19 -2.60 24.35
CA GLN A 287 -22.58 -3.03 24.40
C GLN A 287 -23.44 -1.95 25.09
N LYS A 288 -24.05 -1.06 24.30
CA LYS A 288 -25.00 -0.08 24.82
C LYS A 288 -26.16 -0.86 25.46
N PRO A 289 -26.44 -0.66 26.76
CA PRO A 289 -27.49 -1.41 27.43
C PRO A 289 -28.83 -1.15 26.75
N GLN A 290 -29.57 -2.22 26.43
CA GLN A 290 -30.86 -2.10 25.77
C GLN A 290 -31.83 -1.26 26.63
N PRO A 291 -32.58 -0.30 26.03
CA PRO A 291 -33.61 0.43 26.76
C PRO A 291 -34.63 -0.52 27.37
N LYS A 292 -34.84 -0.44 28.69
CA LYS A 292 -35.93 -1.17 29.36
C LYS A 292 -37.28 -0.64 28.87
N GLN A 293 -38.23 -1.55 28.73
CA GLN A 293 -39.57 -1.28 28.21
C GLN A 293 -40.29 -0.17 28.98
N SER A 294 -40.88 0.79 28.27
CA SER A 294 -41.99 1.62 28.77
C SER A 294 -43.31 1.04 28.28
N LEU A 295 -44.29 0.90 29.18
CA LEU A 295 -45.61 0.38 28.83
C LEU A 295 -46.52 1.50 28.28
N SER A 296 -47.31 1.17 27.27
CA SER A 296 -48.57 1.86 26.94
C SER A 296 -49.64 0.84 26.54
N LEU A 297 -50.92 1.24 26.59
CA LEU A 297 -52.03 0.29 26.81
C LEU A 297 -52.97 0.11 25.62
N LYS A 298 -53.16 -1.17 25.25
CA LYS A 298 -54.34 -1.83 24.66
C LYS A 298 -55.45 -0.97 24.02
N THR A 299 -55.77 -1.32 22.77
CA THR A 299 -57.17 -1.57 22.35
C THR A 299 -57.28 -2.99 21.74
N LYS A 300 -58.49 -3.51 21.55
CA LYS A 300 -58.78 -4.90 21.12
C LYS A 300 -59.61 -4.94 19.83
N SER A 301 -59.41 -6.01 19.05
CA SER A 301 -60.49 -6.70 18.32
C SER A 301 -60.22 -8.23 18.32
N TYR A 302 -61.27 -9.03 18.15
CA TYR A 302 -61.28 -10.52 18.05
C TYR A 302 -61.64 -10.89 16.59
N SER A 303 -61.43 -12.11 16.04
CA SER A 303 -61.81 -13.48 16.48
C SER A 303 -60.91 -14.55 15.77
N LEU A 304 -60.58 -15.74 16.33
CA LEU A 304 -61.36 -17.00 16.47
C LEU A 304 -62.03 -17.47 15.15
N ASN A 305 -61.95 -18.71 14.63
CA ASN A 305 -61.27 -20.01 14.90
C ASN A 305 -61.03 -20.72 13.50
N THR A 306 -60.56 -21.95 13.25
CA THR A 306 -60.27 -23.26 13.94
C THR A 306 -58.83 -23.75 13.63
N SER A 307 -58.23 -24.88 14.04
CA SER A 307 -58.55 -26.23 14.61
C SER A 307 -58.62 -27.42 13.62
N GLU A 308 -57.99 -28.54 14.01
CA GLU A 308 -58.06 -29.94 13.47
C GLU A 308 -57.40 -30.27 12.10
N GLU A 309 -56.92 -31.50 11.81
CA GLU A 309 -56.17 -32.47 12.66
C GLU A 309 -55.35 -33.51 11.83
N ILE A 310 -54.69 -34.45 12.52
CA ILE A 310 -53.64 -35.41 12.09
C ILE A 310 -54.11 -36.51 11.11
N LYS A 311 -53.25 -36.91 10.12
CA LYS A 311 -53.05 -38.34 9.75
C LYS A 311 -51.81 -38.65 8.88
N LYS A 312 -51.44 -39.94 8.89
CA LYS A 312 -50.28 -40.57 8.20
C LYS A 312 -50.70 -41.25 6.89
N SER A 313 -49.79 -41.38 5.92
CA SER A 313 -49.69 -42.57 5.05
C SER A 313 -48.30 -42.66 4.37
N SER A 314 -48.02 -43.75 3.66
CA SER A 314 -46.70 -44.09 3.09
C SER A 314 -46.81 -45.00 1.87
N PHE A 315 -45.94 -44.79 0.86
CA PHE A 315 -45.54 -45.68 -0.26
C PHE A 315 -46.60 -46.58 -0.95
N PRO A 316 -46.63 -46.57 -2.29
CA PRO A 316 -45.95 -47.64 -3.03
C PRO A 316 -45.01 -47.06 -4.12
N THR A 317 -44.29 -47.80 -4.98
CA THR A 317 -44.21 -49.26 -5.24
C THR A 317 -42.73 -49.65 -5.52
N SER A 318 -42.44 -50.90 -5.89
CA SER A 318 -41.13 -51.33 -6.41
C SER A 318 -41.25 -52.18 -7.68
N GLN A 319 -40.21 -52.20 -8.53
CA GLN A 319 -39.99 -53.27 -9.52
C GLN A 319 -38.54 -53.73 -9.58
N LYS A 320 -38.38 -55.05 -9.65
CA LYS A 320 -37.22 -55.87 -10.08
C LYS A 320 -37.84 -56.99 -10.97
N PHE A 321 -37.17 -57.80 -11.78
CA PHE A 321 -35.78 -58.28 -11.87
C PHE A 321 -35.49 -58.66 -13.34
N SER A 322 -34.21 -58.85 -13.68
CA SER A 322 -33.78 -60.12 -14.33
C SER A 322 -32.30 -60.38 -14.00
N SER A 323 -31.81 -61.60 -14.20
CA SER A 323 -30.44 -61.98 -13.81
C SER A 323 -29.91 -63.24 -14.49
N SER A 324 -28.67 -63.17 -14.99
CA SER A 324 -27.84 -64.33 -15.35
C SER A 324 -26.36 -64.00 -15.15
N LYS A 325 -25.42 -64.95 -15.07
CA LYS A 325 -25.23 -66.09 -14.16
C LYS A 325 -23.97 -66.83 -14.64
N PHE A 326 -22.84 -66.67 -13.93
CA PHE A 326 -21.65 -67.57 -13.91
C PHE A 326 -20.83 -67.72 -15.23
N SER A 327 -19.53 -68.04 -15.23
CA SER A 327 -18.53 -68.26 -14.16
C SER A 327 -17.09 -68.00 -14.64
N GLN A 328 -16.14 -67.78 -13.71
CA GLN A 328 -14.68 -67.60 -13.96
C GLN A 328 -13.94 -68.96 -14.00
N PRO A 329 -12.67 -69.11 -14.48
CA PRO A 329 -11.47 -68.65 -13.71
C PRO A 329 -10.16 -68.32 -14.49
N LYS A 330 -9.35 -67.36 -13.98
CA LYS A 330 -7.92 -67.53 -13.55
C LYS A 330 -7.27 -66.17 -13.20
N LEU A 331 -6.18 -66.21 -12.41
CA LEU A 331 -5.58 -65.05 -11.72
C LEU A 331 -4.39 -64.43 -12.47
N SER A 332 -4.20 -63.11 -12.32
CA SER A 332 -2.87 -62.50 -12.18
C SER A 332 -2.92 -61.10 -11.53
N GLN A 333 -1.92 -60.83 -10.67
CA GLN A 333 -1.53 -59.55 -10.04
C GLN A 333 -2.57 -58.74 -9.20
N PRO A 334 -2.35 -58.56 -7.89
CA PRO A 334 -3.08 -57.56 -7.09
C PRO A 334 -2.53 -56.15 -7.36
N LYS A 335 -3.34 -55.27 -7.97
CA LYS A 335 -3.08 -53.82 -7.95
C LYS A 335 -3.49 -53.25 -6.60
N LEU A 336 -2.56 -52.61 -5.88
CA LEU A 336 -2.92 -51.80 -4.73
C LEU A 336 -3.76 -50.60 -5.18
N SER A 337 -5.05 -50.61 -4.85
CA SER A 337 -5.86 -49.40 -4.83
C SER A 337 -5.57 -48.64 -3.53
N LEU A 338 -4.71 -47.62 -3.61
CA LEU A 338 -4.54 -46.66 -2.52
C LEU A 338 -5.91 -46.05 -2.16
N PRO A 339 -6.22 -45.86 -0.87
CA PRO A 339 -7.41 -45.11 -0.48
C PRO A 339 -7.32 -43.68 -1.03
N LYS A 340 -8.45 -43.11 -1.46
CA LYS A 340 -8.49 -41.71 -1.88
C LYS A 340 -8.10 -40.82 -0.70
N LEU A 341 -6.94 -40.16 -0.77
CA LEU A 341 -6.63 -39.07 0.14
C LEU A 341 -7.66 -37.95 -0.11
N SER A 342 -8.42 -37.61 0.94
CA SER A 342 -9.04 -36.30 1.03
C SER A 342 -7.92 -35.25 1.09
N LEU A 343 -8.02 -34.20 0.28
CA LEU A 343 -7.16 -33.03 0.42
C LEU A 343 -7.25 -32.50 1.87
N PRO A 344 -6.12 -32.17 2.52
CA PRO A 344 -6.13 -31.76 3.91
C PRO A 344 -6.87 -30.44 4.09
N LYS A 345 -7.55 -30.30 5.23
CA LYS A 345 -8.08 -29.02 5.71
C LYS A 345 -6.88 -28.13 6.05
N LEU A 346 -6.73 -26.99 5.37
CA LEU A 346 -5.60 -26.04 5.54
C LEU A 346 -5.34 -25.77 7.03
N SER A 347 -4.07 -25.71 7.42
CA SER A 347 -3.66 -25.36 8.78
C SER A 347 -4.01 -23.91 9.12
N LEU A 348 -3.98 -23.57 10.42
CA LEU A 348 -4.25 -22.20 10.87
C LEU A 348 -3.20 -21.21 10.34
N ILE A 349 -1.92 -21.61 10.22
CA ILE A 349 -0.88 -20.79 9.60
C ILE A 349 -1.15 -20.57 8.12
N GLU A 350 -1.45 -21.61 7.34
CA GLU A 350 -1.75 -21.45 5.90
C GLU A 350 -2.98 -20.58 5.66
N GLN A 351 -4.00 -20.67 6.53
CA GLN A 351 -5.14 -19.76 6.52
C GLN A 351 -4.73 -18.32 6.89
N ALA A 352 -3.94 -18.13 7.93
CA ALA A 352 -3.47 -16.80 8.37
C ALA A 352 -2.55 -16.13 7.33
N GLU A 353 -1.66 -16.87 6.68
CA GLU A 353 -0.84 -16.39 5.56
C GLU A 353 -1.69 -16.07 4.33
N LYS A 354 -2.72 -16.89 4.02
CA LYS A 354 -3.68 -16.61 2.96
C LYS A 354 -4.44 -15.30 3.25
N TYR A 355 -4.98 -15.15 4.46
CA TYR A 355 -5.62 -13.90 4.91
C TYR A 355 -4.64 -12.72 4.90
N THR A 356 -3.35 -12.93 5.20
CA THR A 356 -2.32 -11.89 5.09
C THR A 356 -2.15 -11.44 3.63
N LYS A 357 -2.08 -12.38 2.68
CA LYS A 357 -1.97 -12.12 1.22
C LYS A 357 -3.25 -11.50 0.63
N GLU A 358 -4.42 -11.90 1.13
CA GLU A 358 -5.72 -11.31 0.81
C GLU A 358 -6.00 -10.03 1.65
N GLN A 359 -5.02 -9.60 2.46
CA GLN A 359 -5.04 -8.44 3.34
C GLN A 359 -6.22 -8.36 4.33
N GLN A 360 -6.78 -9.51 4.69
CA GLN A 360 -7.80 -9.69 5.71
C GLN A 360 -7.12 -9.73 7.10
N PHE A 361 -6.64 -8.58 7.55
CA PHE A 361 -5.75 -8.50 8.72
C PHE A 361 -6.43 -8.94 10.03
N THR A 362 -7.72 -8.67 10.22
CA THR A 362 -8.45 -9.12 11.42
C THR A 362 -8.50 -10.64 11.49
N GLU A 363 -8.80 -11.28 10.36
CA GLU A 363 -8.90 -12.73 10.20
C GLU A 363 -7.52 -13.40 10.26
N ALA A 364 -6.48 -12.75 9.72
CA ALA A 364 -5.09 -13.18 9.86
C ALA A 364 -4.61 -13.13 11.32
N ILE A 365 -4.84 -12.00 12.01
CA ILE A 365 -4.53 -11.83 13.44
C ILE A 365 -5.25 -12.90 14.27
N GLN A 366 -6.55 -13.09 14.06
CA GLN A 366 -7.34 -14.11 14.77
C GLN A 366 -6.82 -15.54 14.49
N ALA A 367 -6.42 -15.85 13.26
CA ALA A 367 -5.89 -17.17 12.91
C ALA A 367 -4.49 -17.42 13.50
N TYR A 368 -3.58 -16.44 13.46
CA TYR A 368 -2.28 -16.55 14.13
C TYR A 368 -2.43 -16.63 15.66
N GLN A 369 -3.30 -15.82 16.28
CA GLN A 369 -3.58 -15.89 17.71
C GLN A 369 -4.22 -17.24 18.11
N SER A 370 -5.08 -17.81 17.26
CA SER A 370 -5.66 -19.15 17.46
C SER A 370 -4.63 -20.26 17.38
N HIS A 371 -3.59 -20.11 16.54
CA HIS A 371 -2.45 -21.02 16.50
C HIS A 371 -1.57 -20.87 17.75
N LEU A 372 -1.24 -19.63 18.12
CA LEU A 372 -0.40 -19.31 19.28
C LEU A 372 -1.06 -19.63 20.63
N SER A 373 -2.39 -19.77 20.71
CA SER A 373 -3.05 -20.27 21.92
C SER A 373 -2.80 -21.76 22.18
N ILE A 374 -2.35 -22.50 21.15
CA ILE A 374 -1.97 -23.93 21.22
C ILE A 374 -0.43 -24.06 21.19
N TYR A 375 0.23 -23.26 20.37
CA TYR A 375 1.68 -23.29 20.12
C TYR A 375 2.33 -21.96 20.53
N HIS A 376 2.14 -21.56 21.78
CA HIS A 376 2.59 -20.28 22.34
C HIS A 376 4.11 -20.01 22.27
N ASN A 377 4.90 -21.03 21.95
CA ASN A 377 6.35 -20.94 21.77
C ASN A 377 6.78 -20.86 20.29
N ASP A 378 5.85 -20.78 19.34
CA ASP A 378 6.15 -20.64 17.90
C ASP A 378 6.63 -19.21 17.59
N ALA A 379 7.94 -19.01 17.70
CA ALA A 379 8.61 -17.73 17.46
C ALA A 379 8.37 -17.18 16.04
N LYS A 380 8.30 -18.06 15.02
CA LYS A 380 8.03 -17.66 13.64
C LYS A 380 6.60 -17.14 13.49
N THR A 381 5.62 -17.80 14.11
CA THR A 381 4.24 -17.30 14.10
C THR A 381 4.09 -16.01 14.91
N TRP A 382 4.84 -15.82 16.00
CA TRP A 382 4.92 -14.53 16.69
C TRP A 382 5.47 -13.41 15.79
N TYR A 383 6.51 -13.68 15.01
CA TYR A 383 7.05 -12.75 14.01
C TYR A 383 6.03 -12.41 12.92
N LEU A 384 5.35 -13.42 12.35
CA LEU A 384 4.31 -13.22 11.33
C LEU A 384 3.14 -12.37 11.88
N LEU A 385 2.73 -12.61 13.13
CA LEU A 385 1.73 -11.81 13.83
C LEU A 385 2.21 -10.38 14.06
N ALA A 386 3.47 -10.17 14.45
CA ALA A 386 4.04 -8.83 14.61
C ALA A 386 4.01 -8.02 13.31
N ARG A 387 4.37 -8.67 12.18
CA ARG A 387 4.34 -8.06 10.85
C ARG A 387 2.93 -7.67 10.41
N VAL A 388 1.90 -8.45 10.76
CA VAL A 388 0.50 -8.09 10.47
C VAL A 388 -0.02 -6.97 11.38
N HIS A 389 0.30 -6.98 12.69
CA HIS A 389 -0.04 -5.84 13.56
C HIS A 389 0.59 -4.54 13.04
N ALA A 390 1.88 -4.55 12.68
CA ALA A 390 2.57 -3.38 12.11
C ALA A 390 1.93 -2.89 10.80
N ASN A 391 1.64 -3.81 9.85
CA ASN A 391 0.95 -3.47 8.60
C ASN A 391 -0.50 -2.97 8.80
N SER A 392 -1.13 -3.23 9.96
CA SER A 392 -2.46 -2.71 10.33
C SER A 392 -2.44 -1.38 11.11
N GLY A 393 -1.26 -0.88 11.50
CA GLY A 393 -1.08 0.31 12.33
C GLY A 393 -1.16 0.08 13.85
N ASP A 394 -1.08 -1.18 14.30
CA ASP A 394 -1.12 -1.57 15.72
C ASP A 394 0.32 -1.78 16.24
N LEU A 395 1.06 -0.67 16.35
CA LEU A 395 2.49 -0.70 16.70
C LEU A 395 2.73 -1.26 18.10
N GLU A 396 1.83 -0.99 19.06
CA GLU A 396 1.89 -1.55 20.41
C GLU A 396 1.91 -3.09 20.40
N ASN A 397 0.96 -3.74 19.72
CA ASN A 397 0.89 -5.19 19.71
C ASN A 397 1.91 -5.80 18.75
N ALA A 398 2.36 -5.07 17.72
CA ALA A 398 3.53 -5.45 16.94
C ALA A 398 4.80 -5.51 17.80
N LYS A 399 5.05 -4.51 18.66
CA LYS A 399 6.19 -4.46 19.59
C LYS A 399 6.14 -5.62 20.59
N LYS A 400 4.96 -5.90 21.16
CA LYS A 400 4.71 -7.06 22.05
C LYS A 400 4.93 -8.39 21.34
N ALA A 401 4.50 -8.52 20.08
CA ALA A 401 4.68 -9.74 19.29
C ALA A 401 6.16 -9.96 18.89
N CYS A 402 6.91 -8.91 18.53
CA CYS A 402 8.37 -9.00 18.32
C CYS A 402 9.09 -9.48 19.59
N ILE A 403 8.74 -8.93 20.76
CA ILE A 403 9.31 -9.36 22.05
C ILE A 403 9.02 -10.86 22.32
N ASN A 404 7.83 -11.36 21.98
CA ASN A 404 7.51 -12.78 22.13
C ASN A 404 8.17 -13.68 21.07
N ALA A 405 8.42 -13.18 19.84
CA ALA A 405 9.24 -13.88 18.85
C ALA A 405 10.67 -14.05 19.39
N ILE A 406 11.33 -12.94 19.70
CA ILE A 406 12.71 -12.88 20.22
C ILE A 406 12.89 -13.70 21.52
N LYS A 407 11.88 -13.74 22.39
CA LYS A 407 11.90 -14.53 23.63
C LYS A 407 11.88 -16.04 23.37
N ASN A 408 11.18 -16.50 22.33
CA ASN A 408 11.05 -17.91 22.01
C ASN A 408 12.16 -18.38 21.04
N ASP A 409 12.65 -17.50 20.16
CA ASP A 409 13.84 -17.71 19.35
C ASP A 409 14.65 -16.39 19.23
N PRO A 410 15.77 -16.26 19.97
CA PRO A 410 16.67 -15.10 19.90
C PRO A 410 17.48 -14.96 18.61
N LEU A 411 17.26 -15.81 17.60
CA LEU A 411 17.96 -15.80 16.32
C LEU A 411 17.15 -15.24 15.16
N ILE A 412 15.86 -14.93 15.31
CA ILE A 412 15.03 -14.35 14.23
C ILE A 412 15.41 -12.89 13.98
N GLU A 413 16.22 -12.65 12.95
CA GLU A 413 16.70 -11.33 12.56
C GLU A 413 15.57 -10.36 12.19
N GLU A 414 14.51 -10.83 11.50
CA GLU A 414 13.44 -9.92 11.07
C GLU A 414 12.57 -9.43 12.24
N ALA A 415 12.53 -10.17 13.36
CA ALA A 415 11.84 -9.75 14.57
C ALA A 415 12.59 -8.61 15.28
N TYR A 416 13.92 -8.61 15.22
CA TYR A 416 14.73 -7.45 15.63
C TYR A 416 14.57 -6.29 14.65
N TYR A 417 14.56 -6.54 13.34
CA TYR A 417 14.38 -5.48 12.34
C TYR A 417 13.03 -4.75 12.49
N ILE A 418 11.92 -5.48 12.63
CA ILE A 418 10.59 -4.88 12.86
C ILE A 418 10.54 -4.13 14.20
N LYS A 419 11.18 -4.65 15.25
CA LYS A 419 11.30 -3.95 16.55
C LYS A 419 12.13 -2.66 16.43
N GLY A 420 13.18 -2.67 15.61
CA GLY A 420 13.99 -1.49 15.28
C GLY A 420 13.17 -0.42 14.54
N LEU A 421 12.39 -0.81 13.53
CA LEU A 421 11.47 0.09 12.82
C LEU A 421 10.46 0.74 13.77
N ILE A 422 9.85 -0.05 14.66
CA ILE A 422 8.90 0.49 15.65
C ILE A 422 9.62 1.44 16.63
N ASN A 423 10.85 1.14 17.04
CA ASN A 423 11.62 2.04 17.89
C ASN A 423 12.07 3.33 17.16
N GLU A 424 12.33 3.29 15.85
CA GLU A 424 12.62 4.48 15.04
C GLU A 424 11.39 5.39 14.92
N GLU A 425 10.20 4.80 14.71
CA GLU A 425 8.93 5.53 14.68
C GLU A 425 8.50 6.07 16.06
N ASP A 426 8.75 5.32 17.14
CA ASP A 426 8.49 5.76 18.52
C ASP A 426 9.57 6.74 19.06
N GLY A 427 10.42 7.30 18.19
CA GLY A 427 11.51 8.25 18.54
C GLY A 427 12.64 7.66 19.42
N GLN A 428 12.62 6.36 19.70
CA GLN A 428 13.57 5.60 20.52
C GLN A 428 14.82 5.21 19.70
N LEU A 429 15.54 6.23 19.23
CA LEU A 429 16.67 6.06 18.29
C LEU A 429 17.81 5.19 18.84
N ALA A 430 18.06 5.22 20.15
CA ALA A 430 19.10 4.41 20.78
C ALA A 430 18.73 2.91 20.78
N GLU A 431 17.47 2.60 21.08
CA GLU A 431 16.90 1.26 21.03
C GLU A 431 16.79 0.77 19.58
N ALA A 432 16.42 1.64 18.63
CA ALA A 432 16.41 1.33 17.20
C ALA A 432 17.83 0.96 16.71
N ILE A 433 18.85 1.75 17.06
CA ILE A 433 20.25 1.43 16.78
C ILE A 433 20.64 0.07 17.39
N ALA A 434 20.21 -0.24 18.61
CA ALA A 434 20.51 -1.51 19.26
C ALA A 434 19.85 -2.71 18.56
N ASP A 435 18.58 -2.60 18.17
CA ASP A 435 17.85 -3.65 17.45
C ASP A 435 18.37 -3.86 16.02
N TYR A 436 18.65 -2.78 15.28
CA TYR A 436 19.26 -2.90 13.95
C TYR A 436 20.68 -3.49 14.03
N LYS A 437 21.48 -3.13 15.04
CA LYS A 437 22.78 -3.79 15.26
C LYS A 437 22.64 -5.26 15.65
N LYS A 438 21.56 -5.63 16.35
CA LYS A 438 21.27 -7.03 16.67
C LYS A 438 20.76 -7.81 15.45
N THR A 439 20.03 -7.15 14.54
CA THR A 439 19.72 -7.67 13.20
C THR A 439 21.01 -7.96 12.43
N LEU A 440 21.91 -6.97 12.32
CA LEU A 440 23.19 -7.08 11.62
C LEU A 440 24.22 -8.01 12.29
N TYR A 441 23.99 -8.41 13.54
CA TYR A 441 24.77 -9.45 14.21
C TYR A 441 24.33 -10.86 13.80
N LEU A 442 23.07 -11.01 13.37
CA LEU A 442 22.47 -12.27 12.93
C LEU A 442 22.62 -12.44 11.41
N ASP A 443 22.22 -11.43 10.64
CA ASP A 443 22.48 -11.30 9.19
C ASP A 443 23.28 -10.02 8.87
N PRO A 444 24.61 -10.12 8.70
CA PRO A 444 25.46 -8.98 8.31
C PRO A 444 25.17 -8.37 6.93
N ASP A 445 24.42 -9.06 6.07
CA ASP A 445 24.03 -8.57 4.74
C ASP A 445 22.56 -8.06 4.70
N PHE A 446 21.91 -7.91 5.87
CA PHE A 446 20.55 -7.38 6.00
C PHE A 446 20.49 -5.89 5.64
N VAL A 447 20.44 -5.62 4.33
CA VAL A 447 20.66 -4.30 3.73
C VAL A 447 19.73 -3.21 4.25
N LEU A 448 18.48 -3.55 4.59
CA LEU A 448 17.52 -2.59 5.14
C LEU A 448 17.95 -2.08 6.51
N ALA A 449 18.53 -2.92 7.37
CA ALA A 449 19.06 -2.50 8.67
C ALA A 449 20.32 -1.62 8.51
N HIS A 450 21.12 -1.81 7.44
CA HIS A 450 22.17 -0.85 7.08
C HIS A 450 21.61 0.48 6.57
N TYR A 451 20.54 0.48 5.77
CA TYR A 451 19.88 1.71 5.33
C TYR A 451 19.29 2.49 6.51
N HIS A 452 18.51 1.83 7.38
CA HIS A 452 17.94 2.47 8.57
C HIS A 452 19.00 2.93 9.57
N LEU A 453 20.07 2.16 9.82
CA LEU A 453 21.20 2.65 10.62
C LEU A 453 21.89 3.86 10.00
N SER A 454 22.02 3.94 8.67
CA SER A 454 22.51 5.17 8.02
C SER A 454 21.61 6.35 8.35
N THR A 455 20.29 6.20 8.20
CA THR A 455 19.31 7.27 8.44
C THR A 455 19.31 7.71 9.89
N VAL A 456 19.23 6.78 10.85
CA VAL A 456 19.23 7.12 12.29
C VAL A 456 20.57 7.72 12.73
N TYR A 457 21.71 7.28 12.15
CA TYR A 457 22.99 7.92 12.45
C TYR A 457 23.13 9.33 11.88
N GLN A 458 22.51 9.64 10.73
CA GLN A 458 22.40 11.03 10.25
C GLN A 458 21.51 11.89 11.16
N GLN A 459 20.41 11.33 11.69
CA GLN A 459 19.53 12.04 12.64
C GLN A 459 20.28 12.46 13.91
N ILE A 460 21.13 11.59 14.47
CA ILE A 460 21.93 11.88 15.68
C ILE A 460 23.31 12.52 15.39
N GLN A 461 23.57 12.92 14.15
CA GLN A 461 24.80 13.62 13.72
C GLN A 461 26.10 12.82 13.92
N ASP A 462 26.04 11.48 13.88
CA ASP A 462 27.21 10.61 13.79
C ASP A 462 27.46 10.26 12.31
N ASP A 463 27.98 11.24 11.56
CA ASP A 463 28.30 11.10 10.13
C ASP A 463 29.26 9.92 9.87
N THR A 464 30.10 9.56 10.86
CA THR A 464 31.08 8.48 10.74
C THR A 464 30.40 7.10 10.70
N GLN A 465 29.43 6.84 11.58
CA GLN A 465 28.64 5.60 11.51
C GLN A 465 27.61 5.65 10.39
N ALA A 466 27.04 6.83 10.08
CA ALA A 466 26.12 7.00 8.96
C ALA A 466 26.77 6.57 7.64
N ASP A 467 27.88 7.20 7.24
CA ASP A 467 28.58 6.84 6.01
C ASP A 467 29.12 5.40 6.05
N ARG A 468 29.48 4.86 7.23
CA ARG A 468 29.85 3.44 7.35
C ARG A 468 28.71 2.51 6.96
N HIS A 469 27.51 2.71 7.52
CA HIS A 469 26.36 1.84 7.24
C HIS A 469 25.81 2.06 5.82
N LYS A 470 25.80 3.31 5.34
CA LYS A 470 25.50 3.70 3.95
C LYS A 470 26.39 3.00 2.93
N ASN A 471 27.71 3.06 3.12
CA ASN A 471 28.67 2.43 2.22
C ASN A 471 28.57 0.89 2.24
N GLN A 472 28.26 0.28 3.40
CA GLN A 472 28.02 -1.16 3.47
C GLN A 472 26.71 -1.56 2.76
N ALA A 473 25.63 -0.78 2.90
CA ALA A 473 24.41 -1.01 2.11
C ALA A 473 24.68 -0.90 0.59
N ILE A 474 25.39 0.15 0.15
CA ILE A 474 25.80 0.30 -1.26
C ILE A 474 26.64 -0.90 -1.72
N ARG A 475 27.57 -1.40 -0.89
CA ARG A 475 28.38 -2.58 -1.19
C ARG A 475 27.54 -3.86 -1.35
N ILE A 476 26.55 -4.09 -0.48
CA ILE A 476 25.65 -5.25 -0.58
C ILE A 476 24.81 -5.16 -1.85
N LEU A 477 24.24 -3.99 -2.14
CA LEU A 477 23.39 -3.77 -3.32
C LEU A 477 24.16 -3.84 -4.63
N SER A 478 25.42 -3.39 -4.65
CA SER A 478 26.28 -3.45 -5.86
C SER A 478 26.66 -4.88 -6.28
N GLN A 479 26.30 -5.89 -5.50
CA GLN A 479 26.49 -7.32 -5.83
C GLN A 479 25.22 -7.97 -6.40
N ARG A 480 24.09 -7.26 -6.40
CA ARG A 480 22.79 -7.68 -6.95
C ARG A 480 22.56 -7.07 -8.33
N GLN A 481 21.66 -7.64 -9.13
CA GLN A 481 21.17 -6.96 -10.33
C GLN A 481 20.29 -5.76 -9.92
N PRO A 482 20.24 -4.67 -10.71
CA PRO A 482 19.44 -3.49 -10.37
C PRO A 482 17.94 -3.77 -10.19
N ASP A 483 17.43 -4.81 -10.83
CA ASP A 483 16.03 -5.22 -10.81
C ASP A 483 15.73 -6.34 -9.78
N ASP A 484 16.74 -6.87 -9.09
CA ASP A 484 16.54 -7.83 -7.99
C ASP A 484 15.77 -7.15 -6.85
N THR A 485 14.73 -7.79 -6.33
CA THR A 485 14.05 -7.31 -5.12
C THR A 485 14.95 -7.44 -3.89
N VAL A 486 14.85 -6.47 -2.99
CA VAL A 486 15.54 -6.47 -1.71
C VAL A 486 14.79 -7.40 -0.74
N PRO A 487 15.43 -8.42 -0.14
CA PRO A 487 14.79 -9.27 0.86
C PRO A 487 14.26 -8.45 2.04
N GLY A 488 13.04 -8.76 2.49
CA GLY A 488 12.32 -7.94 3.47
C GLY A 488 11.61 -6.71 2.90
N ALA A 489 11.83 -6.36 1.63
CA ALA A 489 11.16 -5.26 0.93
C ALA A 489 10.40 -5.75 -0.32
N ASP A 490 9.20 -6.29 -0.11
CA ASP A 490 8.17 -6.79 -1.06
C ASP A 490 8.21 -6.30 -2.53
N GLU A 491 8.47 -5.01 -2.82
CA GLU A 491 8.64 -4.47 -4.20
C GLU A 491 9.89 -3.58 -4.41
N LEU A 492 10.72 -3.30 -3.40
CA LEU A 492 11.85 -2.38 -3.56
C LEU A 492 13.02 -3.06 -4.27
N THR A 493 13.46 -2.55 -5.41
CA THR A 493 14.59 -3.14 -6.15
C THR A 493 15.95 -2.65 -5.63
N ALA A 494 17.00 -3.45 -5.84
CA ALA A 494 18.34 -3.11 -5.41
C ALA A 494 18.85 -1.81 -6.05
N GLY A 495 18.50 -1.55 -7.31
CA GLY A 495 18.82 -0.32 -8.03
C GLY A 495 18.08 0.92 -7.50
N GLN A 496 16.84 0.77 -7.04
CA GLN A 496 16.09 1.86 -6.39
C GLN A 496 16.76 2.26 -5.06
N LEU A 497 17.01 1.31 -4.17
CA LEU A 497 17.64 1.57 -2.87
C LEU A 497 19.08 2.10 -3.01
N LEU A 498 19.84 1.58 -3.98
CA LEU A 498 21.20 2.04 -4.29
C LEU A 498 21.23 3.44 -4.93
N THR A 499 20.13 3.92 -5.51
CA THR A 499 19.98 5.31 -5.95
C THR A 499 19.77 6.22 -4.73
N LEU A 500 18.80 5.89 -3.86
CA LEU A 500 18.52 6.62 -2.62
C LEU A 500 19.80 6.80 -1.76
N LEU A 501 20.53 5.71 -1.51
CA LEU A 501 21.77 5.72 -0.72
C LEU A 501 22.90 6.59 -1.31
N LYS A 502 22.94 6.77 -2.63
CA LYS A 502 23.90 7.66 -3.30
C LYS A 502 23.51 9.13 -3.22
N GLU A 503 22.22 9.42 -3.07
CA GLU A 503 21.66 10.77 -3.00
C GLU A 503 21.54 11.29 -1.54
N MET A 504 21.75 10.43 -0.53
CA MET A 504 21.89 10.77 0.90
C MET A 504 23.23 11.47 1.24
N GLY A 505 23.59 12.50 0.47
CA GLY A 505 24.71 13.44 0.71
C GLY A 505 24.21 14.73 1.33
#